data_AF-A0A1V6EA16-F1
#
_entry.id   AF-A0A1V6EA16-F1
#
_cell.length_a   1.000
_cell.length_b   1.000
_cell.length_c   1.000
_cell.angle_alpha   90.00
_cell.angle_beta   90.00
_cell.angle_gamma   90.00
#
_symmetry.space_group_name_H-M   'P 1'
#
loop_
_entity.id
_entity.type
_entity.pdbx_description
1 polymer ?
#
loop_
_entity_poly.entity_id
_entity_poly.type
_entity_poly.pdbx_seq_one_letter_code
_entity_poly.pdbx_strand_id
1 'polypeptide(L)'
;MTRFIFTEKPSENPEFPLFSFDIYVTLHKALNRFPELATVPIHVWIQRKQKPLACISIDDDKHDIFLHSVLNHPDTPEQVIEYILIHELVHTRVPSREVNGIMKIHPPEFFEEEKRLVPERELYWAWIYIHLNGCIYPDKKHEGTIVKRNWKKSISGHRLSLEEFKRTFCIEHVLPTKQLLL
;
A
#
# COMPACT_ATOMS: atom_id res chain seq x y z
N MET A 1 14.03 5.46 17.79
CA MET A 1 12.99 6.54 17.77
C MET A 1 11.92 6.12 16.80
N THR A 2 10.65 5.93 17.21
CA THR A 2 9.58 5.47 16.29
C THR A 2 9.26 6.51 15.24
N ARG A 3 9.34 6.12 13.97
CA ARG A 3 8.96 6.98 12.85
C ARG A 3 7.65 6.47 12.24
N PHE A 4 6.57 7.21 12.51
CA PHE A 4 5.29 7.01 11.85
C PHE A 4 5.25 7.83 10.56
N ILE A 5 5.00 7.17 9.43
CA ILE A 5 4.86 7.85 8.14
C ILE A 5 3.44 8.39 7.97
N PHE A 6 2.46 7.77 8.65
CA PHE A 6 1.12 8.32 8.87
C PHE A 6 0.76 8.28 10.36
N THR A 7 0.21 9.39 10.84
CA THR A 7 0.03 9.73 12.25
C THR A 7 -0.86 8.72 12.99
N GLU A 8 -0.34 8.24 14.13
CA GLU A 8 -0.96 7.41 15.20
C GLU A 8 -0.92 5.89 15.00
N LYS A 9 -0.39 5.20 16.03
CA LYS A 9 -0.53 3.74 16.18
C LYS A 9 -2.02 3.42 16.25
N PRO A 10 -2.53 2.54 15.38
CA PRO A 10 -3.97 2.33 15.31
C PRO A 10 -4.53 1.62 16.58
N SER A 11 -5.74 2.01 16.98
CA SER A 11 -6.29 1.74 18.32
C SER A 11 -7.16 0.47 18.45
N GLU A 12 -7.15 -0.45 17.48
CA GLU A 12 -8.05 -1.61 17.45
C GLU A 12 -7.32 -2.95 17.31
N ASN A 13 -8.00 -4.02 17.73
CA ASN A 13 -7.56 -5.38 17.46
C ASN A 13 -7.50 -5.63 15.94
N PRO A 14 -6.41 -6.23 15.42
CA PRO A 14 -6.28 -6.54 14.01
C PRO A 14 -7.34 -7.56 13.56
N GLU A 15 -7.76 -7.45 12.31
CA GLU A 15 -8.64 -8.42 11.66
C GLU A 15 -7.85 -9.64 11.17
N PHE A 16 -8.50 -10.80 11.10
CA PHE A 16 -7.93 -11.97 10.43
C PHE A 16 -7.86 -11.72 8.91
N PRO A 17 -6.78 -12.18 8.24
CA PRO A 17 -6.69 -12.12 6.79
C PRO A 17 -7.76 -12.99 6.14
N LEU A 18 -8.47 -12.40 5.17
CA LEU A 18 -9.50 -13.03 4.34
C LEU A 18 -9.02 -13.23 2.90
N PHE A 19 -7.73 -13.04 2.65
CA PHE A 19 -7.10 -13.27 1.36
C PHE A 19 -7.22 -14.74 0.95
N SER A 20 -7.27 -15.00 -0.35
CA SER A 20 -7.21 -16.37 -0.90
C SER A 20 -5.79 -16.96 -0.88
N PHE A 21 -4.82 -16.26 -0.29
CA PHE A 21 -3.39 -16.60 -0.25
C PHE A 21 -2.83 -16.31 1.14
N ASP A 22 -1.62 -16.84 1.40
CA ASP A 22 -0.90 -16.58 2.65
C ASP A 22 -0.13 -15.26 2.56
N ILE A 23 -0.54 -14.29 3.38
CA ILE A 23 0.09 -12.97 3.44
C ILE A 23 1.55 -13.02 3.89
N TYR A 24 1.94 -14.00 4.71
CA TYR A 24 3.34 -14.13 5.15
C TYR A 24 4.22 -14.67 4.03
N VAL A 25 3.71 -15.58 3.21
CA VAL A 25 4.40 -16.00 1.98
C VAL A 25 4.57 -14.81 1.04
N THR A 26 3.54 -13.97 0.91
CA THR A 26 3.59 -12.73 0.09
C THR A 26 4.60 -11.74 0.65
N LEU A 27 4.63 -11.55 1.98
CA LEU A 27 5.61 -10.71 2.66
C LEU A 27 7.04 -11.20 2.39
N HIS A 28 7.29 -12.51 2.48
CA HIS A 28 8.61 -13.06 2.16
C HIS A 28 9.02 -12.83 0.70
N LYS A 29 8.08 -12.91 -0.26
CA LYS A 29 8.34 -12.52 -1.66
C LYS A 29 8.75 -11.06 -1.76
N ALA A 30 8.05 -10.16 -1.07
CA ALA A 30 8.42 -8.75 -1.01
C ALA A 30 9.83 -8.56 -0.40
N LEU A 31 10.13 -9.21 0.72
CA LEU A 31 11.41 -9.11 1.44
C LEU A 31 12.61 -9.63 0.66
N ASN A 32 12.43 -10.51 -0.32
CA ASN A 32 13.53 -10.90 -1.22
C ASN A 32 14.12 -9.70 -1.99
N ARG A 33 13.37 -8.58 -2.09
CA ARG A 33 13.85 -7.33 -2.69
C ARG A 33 14.55 -6.41 -1.68
N PHE A 34 14.52 -6.75 -0.40
CA PHE A 34 15.04 -6.00 0.75
C PHE A 34 15.97 -6.87 1.62
N PRO A 35 17.12 -7.35 1.07
CA PRO A 35 18.03 -8.24 1.80
C PRO A 35 18.57 -7.63 3.11
N GLU A 36 18.67 -6.30 3.19
CA GLU A 36 19.07 -5.58 4.40
C GLU A 36 18.08 -5.73 5.58
N LEU A 37 16.84 -6.12 5.31
CA LEU A 37 15.80 -6.33 6.32
C LEU A 37 15.68 -7.79 6.77
N ALA A 38 16.57 -8.69 6.30
CA ALA A 38 16.45 -10.13 6.55
C ALA A 38 16.41 -10.53 8.03
N THR A 39 16.99 -9.72 8.92
CA THR A 39 17.02 -9.97 10.36
C THR A 39 16.05 -9.09 11.15
N VAL A 40 15.34 -8.17 10.49
CA VAL A 40 14.40 -7.26 11.15
C VAL A 40 13.04 -7.93 11.22
N PRO A 41 12.44 -8.09 12.41
CA PRO A 41 11.06 -8.53 12.55
C PRO A 41 10.10 -7.58 11.83
N ILE A 42 9.32 -8.11 10.88
CA ILE A 42 8.31 -7.35 10.15
C ILE A 42 6.95 -8.00 10.35
N HIS A 43 6.01 -7.21 10.85
CA HIS A 43 4.64 -7.65 11.09
C HIS A 43 3.70 -6.96 10.12
N VAL A 44 2.66 -7.67 9.70
CA VAL A 44 1.58 -7.12 8.87
C VAL A 44 0.28 -7.19 9.66
N TRP A 45 -0.39 -6.06 9.77
CA TRP A 45 -1.62 -5.88 10.52
C TRP A 45 -2.72 -5.44 9.57
N ILE A 46 -3.93 -6.01 9.72
CA ILE A 46 -5.09 -5.58 8.95
C ILE A 46 -6.04 -4.84 9.86
N GLN A 47 -6.44 -3.63 9.48
CA GLN A 47 -7.20 -2.77 10.38
C GLN A 47 -8.29 -1.96 9.68
N ARG A 48 -9.38 -1.75 10.41
CA ARG A 48 -10.59 -1.13 9.87
C ARG A 48 -10.61 0.39 9.97
N LYS A 49 -10.04 0.94 11.04
CA LYS A 49 -10.14 2.37 11.39
C LYS A 49 -8.94 3.21 10.99
N GLN A 50 -7.90 2.60 10.41
CA GLN A 50 -6.81 3.38 9.84
C GLN A 50 -7.35 4.27 8.72
N LYS A 51 -6.81 5.49 8.59
CA LYS A 51 -7.17 6.37 7.48
C LYS A 51 -6.46 6.01 6.18
N PRO A 52 -5.13 5.82 6.16
CA PRO A 52 -4.45 5.53 4.91
C PRO A 52 -4.75 4.10 4.44
N LEU A 53 -4.67 3.87 3.13
CA LEU A 53 -4.88 2.57 2.51
C LEU A 53 -3.86 1.55 3.03
N ALA A 54 -2.62 1.98 3.18
CA ALA A 54 -1.57 1.30 3.91
C ALA A 54 -0.62 2.31 4.58
N CYS A 55 0.12 1.87 5.59
CA CYS A 55 1.25 2.64 6.12
C CYS A 55 2.24 1.72 6.85
N ILE A 56 3.47 2.21 7.04
CA ILE A 56 4.50 1.55 7.86
C ILE A 56 4.87 2.40 9.10
N SER A 57 5.10 1.70 10.20
CA SER A 57 5.80 2.20 11.38
C SER A 57 7.18 1.56 11.45
N ILE A 58 8.21 2.40 11.48
CA ILE A 58 9.61 1.97 11.51
C ILE A 58 10.16 2.23 12.91
N ASP A 59 10.47 1.16 13.63
CA ASP A 59 11.20 1.17 14.90
C ASP A 59 12.61 0.60 14.72
N ASP A 60 13.49 0.84 15.71
CA ASP A 60 14.88 0.37 15.68
C ASP A 60 14.96 -1.17 15.68
N ASP A 61 14.00 -1.84 16.32
CA ASP A 61 14.01 -3.30 16.53
C ASP A 61 12.99 -4.08 15.68
N LYS A 62 12.07 -3.38 14.99
CA LYS A 62 10.99 -4.00 14.21
C LYS A 62 10.31 -3.01 13.28
N HIS A 63 9.60 -3.51 12.28
CA HIS A 63 8.70 -2.69 11.47
C HIS A 63 7.30 -3.29 11.44
N ASP A 64 6.29 -2.42 11.51
CA ASP A 64 4.89 -2.81 11.47
C ASP A 64 4.23 -2.19 10.24
N ILE A 65 3.76 -3.01 9.32
CA ILE A 65 2.97 -2.59 8.15
C ILE A 65 1.49 -2.75 8.47
N PHE A 66 0.71 -1.71 8.20
CA PHE A 66 -0.72 -1.64 8.49
C PHE A 66 -1.49 -1.53 7.18
N LEU A 67 -2.26 -2.56 6.83
CA LEU A 67 -3.14 -2.59 5.67
C LEU A 67 -4.58 -2.28 6.08
N HIS A 68 -5.24 -1.40 5.33
CA HIS A 68 -6.64 -1.12 5.58
C HIS A 68 -7.50 -2.33 5.18
N SER A 69 -8.49 -2.68 6.02
CA SER A 69 -9.52 -3.71 5.81
C SER A 69 -10.26 -3.66 4.46
N VAL A 70 -10.20 -2.55 3.70
CA VAL A 70 -10.75 -2.47 2.35
C VAL A 70 -10.00 -3.40 1.38
N LEU A 71 -8.71 -3.64 1.66
CA LEU A 71 -7.86 -4.58 0.94
C LEU A 71 -8.16 -6.04 1.32
N ASN A 72 -8.66 -6.27 2.54
CA ASN A 72 -8.89 -7.59 3.14
C ASN A 72 -10.10 -8.32 2.52
N HIS A 73 -9.91 -8.86 1.32
CA HIS A 73 -10.95 -9.50 0.52
C HIS A 73 -10.37 -10.69 -0.25
N PRO A 74 -11.10 -11.81 -0.39
CA PRO A 74 -10.62 -13.00 -1.09
C PRO A 74 -10.24 -12.71 -2.55
N ASP A 75 -10.99 -11.85 -3.23
CA ASP A 75 -10.72 -11.47 -4.63
C ASP A 75 -9.66 -10.37 -4.80
N THR A 76 -8.98 -9.91 -3.74
CA THR A 76 -7.82 -9.03 -3.91
C THR A 76 -6.65 -9.85 -4.46
N PRO A 77 -6.05 -9.50 -5.61
CA PRO A 77 -4.91 -10.23 -6.15
C PRO A 77 -3.70 -10.19 -5.21
N GLU A 78 -3.00 -11.31 -5.08
CA GLU A 78 -1.76 -11.42 -4.29
C GLU A 78 -0.74 -10.36 -4.70
N GLN A 79 -0.57 -10.14 -6.02
CA GLN A 79 0.40 -9.19 -6.57
C GLN A 79 0.09 -7.74 -6.20
N VAL A 80 -1.19 -7.41 -5.99
CA VAL A 80 -1.58 -6.07 -5.52
C VAL A 80 -1.14 -5.88 -4.07
N ILE A 81 -1.30 -6.90 -3.21
CA ILE A 81 -0.80 -6.86 -1.84
C ILE A 81 0.73 -6.87 -1.81
N GLU A 82 1.39 -7.70 -2.62
CA GLU A 82 2.85 -7.69 -2.76
C GLU A 82 3.36 -6.30 -3.14
N TYR A 83 2.71 -5.64 -4.10
CA TYR A 83 3.05 -4.27 -4.48
C TYR A 83 2.91 -3.28 -3.32
N ILE A 84 1.80 -3.31 -2.59
CA ILE A 84 1.58 -2.43 -1.44
C ILE A 84 2.64 -2.70 -0.36
N LEU A 85 2.96 -3.96 -0.08
CA LEU A 85 4.03 -4.30 0.88
C LEU A 85 5.39 -3.75 0.43
N ILE A 86 5.72 -3.87 -0.86
CA ILE A 86 6.95 -3.28 -1.41
C ILE A 86 6.95 -1.76 -1.27
N HIS A 87 5.84 -1.09 -1.59
CA HIS A 87 5.69 0.35 -1.43
C HIS A 87 6.01 0.78 0.01
N GLU A 88 5.39 0.13 0.99
CA GLU A 88 5.62 0.42 2.41
C GLU A 88 7.08 0.14 2.82
N LEU A 89 7.70 -0.92 2.30
CA LEU A 89 9.09 -1.23 2.58
C LEU A 89 10.09 -0.25 1.94
N VAL A 90 9.76 0.40 0.81
CA VAL A 90 10.64 1.42 0.20
C VAL A 90 10.92 2.57 1.18
N HIS A 91 10.00 2.88 2.08
CA HIS A 91 10.23 3.90 3.10
C HIS A 91 11.40 3.60 4.05
N THR A 92 11.80 2.33 4.19
CA THR A 92 13.00 1.95 4.97
C THR A 92 14.30 2.37 4.27
N ARG A 93 14.31 2.40 2.93
CA ARG A 93 15.45 2.84 2.11
C ARG A 93 15.44 4.33 1.83
N VAL A 94 14.25 4.85 1.52
CA VAL A 94 14.05 6.24 1.14
C VAL A 94 13.14 6.89 2.19
N PRO A 95 13.73 7.40 3.28
CA PRO A 95 12.97 8.06 4.32
C PRO A 95 12.32 9.35 3.80
N SER A 96 11.17 9.71 4.37
CA SER A 96 10.58 11.04 4.19
C SER A 96 11.58 12.14 4.59
N ARG A 97 11.44 13.34 4.06
CA ARG A 97 12.31 14.46 4.46
C ARG A 97 11.59 15.78 4.30
N GLU A 98 12.01 16.77 5.07
CA GLU A 98 11.52 18.13 4.89
C GLU A 98 12.17 18.77 3.65
N VAL A 99 11.34 19.33 2.76
CA VAL A 99 11.77 20.10 1.60
C VAL A 99 11.01 21.42 1.62
N ASN A 100 11.73 22.53 1.79
CA ASN A 100 11.15 23.88 1.88
C ASN A 100 10.06 24.02 2.95
N GLY A 101 10.26 23.46 4.16
CA GLY A 101 9.27 23.53 5.25
C GLY A 101 8.10 22.55 5.12
N ILE A 102 8.10 21.70 4.08
CA ILE A 102 7.03 20.72 3.82
C ILE A 102 7.61 19.31 3.97
N MET A 103 7.00 18.50 4.83
CA MET A 103 7.35 17.08 4.92
C MET A 103 6.96 16.38 3.61
N LYS A 104 7.96 15.89 2.88
CA LYS A 104 7.81 15.06 1.69
C LYS A 104 7.90 13.60 2.08
N ILE A 105 6.77 12.92 2.02
CA ILE A 105 6.64 11.50 2.33
C ILE A 105 7.27 10.67 1.22
N HIS A 106 7.02 11.08 -0.03
CA HIS A 106 7.48 10.43 -1.24
C HIS A 106 8.37 11.38 -2.05
N PRO A 107 9.65 11.57 -1.68
CA PRO A 107 10.59 12.35 -2.50
C PRO A 107 10.85 11.65 -3.86
N PRO A 108 11.41 12.34 -4.89
CA PRO A 108 11.64 11.73 -6.21
C PRO A 108 12.34 10.37 -6.19
N GLU A 109 13.34 10.21 -5.32
CA GLU A 109 14.11 8.98 -5.14
C GLU A 109 13.24 7.79 -4.68
N PHE A 110 12.13 8.07 -3.99
CA PHE A 110 11.17 7.05 -3.57
C PHE A 110 10.51 6.42 -4.81
N PHE A 111 10.05 7.26 -5.75
CA PHE A 111 9.42 6.77 -6.98
C PHE A 111 10.42 6.08 -7.90
N GLU A 112 11.68 6.51 -7.91
CA GLU A 112 12.73 5.84 -8.68
C GLU A 112 12.99 4.43 -8.14
N GLU A 113 13.11 4.30 -6.82
CA GLU A 113 13.34 3.01 -6.16
C GLU A 113 12.14 2.08 -6.31
N GLU A 114 10.92 2.58 -6.09
CA GLU A 114 9.69 1.81 -6.29
C GLU A 114 9.58 1.31 -7.74
N LYS A 115 9.87 2.17 -8.75
CA LYS A 115 9.85 1.77 -10.17
C LYS A 115 10.90 0.71 -10.47
N ARG A 116 12.08 0.81 -9.86
CA ARG A 116 13.16 -0.16 -10.02
C ARG A 116 12.77 -1.53 -9.46
N LEU A 117 12.09 -1.55 -8.31
CA LEU A 117 11.65 -2.78 -7.65
C LEU A 117 10.40 -3.40 -8.29
N VAL A 118 9.49 -2.55 -8.79
CA VAL A 118 8.21 -2.94 -9.38
C VAL A 118 7.97 -2.14 -10.67
N PRO A 119 8.59 -2.55 -11.81
CA PRO A 119 8.44 -1.84 -13.08
C PRO A 119 7.00 -1.77 -13.62
N GLU A 120 6.13 -2.66 -13.13
CA GLU A 120 4.72 -2.76 -13.51
C GLU A 120 3.77 -2.14 -12.47
N ARG A 121 4.26 -1.30 -11.55
CA ARG A 121 3.47 -0.67 -10.48
C ARG A 121 2.19 0.02 -10.98
N GLU A 122 2.23 0.58 -12.19
CA GLU A 122 1.11 1.27 -12.83
C GLU A 122 -0.09 0.33 -13.01
N LEU A 123 0.14 -0.95 -13.28
CA LEU A 123 -0.91 -1.98 -13.35
C LEU A 123 -1.61 -2.16 -12.01
N TYR A 124 -0.84 -2.33 -10.93
CA TYR A 124 -1.39 -2.57 -9.59
C TYR A 124 -2.16 -1.35 -9.08
N TRP A 125 -1.63 -0.17 -9.38
CA TRP A 125 -2.34 1.09 -9.12
C TRP A 125 -3.63 1.22 -9.90
N ALA A 126 -3.63 0.91 -11.19
CA ALA A 126 -4.82 0.95 -12.02
C ALA A 126 -5.89 0.01 -11.45
N TRP A 127 -5.48 -1.18 -11.00
CA TRP A 127 -6.38 -2.13 -10.35
C TRP A 127 -6.97 -1.57 -9.06
N ILE A 128 -6.13 -1.01 -8.17
CA ILE A 128 -6.56 -0.38 -6.90
C ILE A 128 -7.56 0.74 -7.20
N TYR A 129 -7.22 1.62 -8.15
CA TYR A 129 -8.06 2.76 -8.50
C TYR A 129 -9.43 2.31 -9.03
N ILE A 130 -9.48 1.41 -10.01
CA ILE A 130 -10.75 0.97 -10.60
C ILE A 130 -11.64 0.28 -9.58
N HIS A 131 -11.10 -0.62 -8.76
CA HIS A 131 -11.91 -1.39 -7.83
C HIS A 131 -12.24 -0.65 -6.53
N LEU A 132 -11.40 0.31 -6.13
CA LEU A 132 -11.55 1.01 -4.85
C LEU A 132 -11.90 2.50 -4.99
N ASN A 133 -12.06 3.09 -6.18
CA ASN A 133 -12.36 4.54 -6.35
C ASN A 133 -13.60 5.02 -5.54
N GLY A 134 -14.60 4.15 -5.36
CA GLY A 134 -15.77 4.43 -4.52
C GLY A 134 -15.40 4.59 -3.04
N CYS A 135 -14.32 3.94 -2.61
CA CYS A 135 -13.87 3.81 -1.24
C CYS A 135 -12.68 4.71 -0.88
N ILE A 136 -11.90 5.17 -1.84
CA ILE A 136 -10.64 5.89 -1.58
C ILE A 136 -10.64 7.30 -2.20
N TYR A 137 -9.73 8.15 -1.74
CA TYR A 137 -9.38 9.41 -2.37
C TYR A 137 -7.92 9.78 -2.07
N PRO A 138 -7.24 10.50 -2.98
CA PRO A 138 -5.87 10.94 -2.75
C PRO A 138 -5.81 12.12 -1.77
N ASP A 139 -4.92 12.05 -0.79
CA ASP A 139 -4.53 13.16 0.07
C ASP A 139 -3.23 13.78 -0.44
N LYS A 140 -3.37 14.83 -1.26
CA LYS A 140 -2.22 15.55 -1.83
C LYS A 140 -1.37 16.27 -0.79
N LYS A 141 -1.94 16.57 0.40
CA LYS A 141 -1.23 17.32 1.43
C LYS A 141 -0.26 16.42 2.18
N HIS A 142 -0.71 15.22 2.51
CA HIS A 142 0.11 14.22 3.23
C HIS A 142 0.67 13.13 2.31
N GLU A 143 0.52 13.31 1.00
CA GLU A 143 1.13 12.45 -0.01
C GLU A 143 0.74 10.96 0.12
N GLY A 144 -0.54 10.64 0.34
CA GLY A 144 -1.00 9.24 0.40
C GLY A 144 -2.45 9.02 -0.03
N THR A 145 -2.94 7.78 0.07
CA THR A 145 -4.31 7.40 -0.29
C THR A 145 -5.16 7.15 0.94
N ILE A 146 -6.28 7.85 1.08
CA ILE A 146 -7.15 7.78 2.25
C ILE A 146 -8.42 6.98 1.95
N VAL A 147 -8.80 6.10 2.86
CA VAL A 147 -10.05 5.33 2.81
C VAL A 147 -11.18 6.13 3.46
N LYS A 148 -12.31 6.26 2.75
CA LYS A 148 -13.52 6.94 3.21
C LYS A 148 -14.14 6.18 4.39
N ARG A 149 -14.65 6.91 5.38
CA ARG A 149 -15.30 6.30 6.57
C ARG A 149 -16.44 5.34 6.23
N ASN A 150 -17.16 5.57 5.13
CA ASN A 150 -18.29 4.76 4.67
C ASN A 150 -17.92 3.79 3.54
N TRP A 151 -16.63 3.42 3.39
CA TRP A 151 -16.15 2.55 2.31
C TRP A 151 -16.95 1.26 2.15
N LYS A 152 -17.44 0.65 3.24
CA LYS A 152 -18.27 -0.56 3.19
C LYS A 152 -19.55 -0.43 2.37
N LYS A 153 -20.08 0.79 2.21
CA LYS A 153 -21.26 1.06 1.37
C LYS A 153 -20.91 1.26 -0.11
N SER A 154 -19.65 1.52 -0.40
CA SER A 154 -19.18 1.93 -1.73
C SER A 154 -18.30 0.86 -2.39
N ILE A 155 -17.98 -0.21 -1.66
CA ILE A 155 -17.12 -1.27 -2.16
C ILE A 155 -17.90 -2.18 -3.10
N SER A 156 -17.36 -2.38 -4.31
CA SER A 156 -17.89 -3.39 -5.23
C SER A 156 -17.66 -4.78 -4.64
N GLY A 157 -18.69 -5.62 -4.69
CA GLY A 157 -18.59 -7.02 -4.28
C GLY A 157 -17.79 -7.88 -5.27
N HIS A 158 -17.66 -7.44 -6.53
CA HIS A 158 -16.86 -8.12 -7.53
C HIS A 158 -15.54 -7.38 -7.74
N ARG A 159 -14.42 -8.11 -7.62
CA ARG A 159 -13.09 -7.63 -8.01
C ARG A 159 -12.54 -8.56 -9.07
N LEU A 160 -12.04 -8.00 -10.15
CA LEU A 160 -11.42 -8.77 -11.21
C LEU A 160 -10.09 -9.34 -10.72
N SER A 161 -9.78 -10.57 -11.13
CA SER A 161 -8.40 -11.04 -11.06
C SER A 161 -7.50 -10.14 -11.90
N LEU A 162 -6.19 -10.18 -11.65
CA LEU A 162 -5.24 -9.37 -12.41
C LEU A 162 -5.26 -9.70 -13.92
N GLU A 163 -5.47 -10.97 -14.25
CA GLU A 163 -5.53 -11.45 -15.64
C GLU A 163 -6.82 -11.05 -16.36
N GLU A 164 -7.95 -10.99 -15.66
CA GLU A 164 -9.18 -10.41 -16.21
C GLU A 164 -9.06 -8.89 -16.35
N PHE A 165 -8.44 -8.22 -15.38
CA PHE A 165 -8.20 -6.79 -15.41
C PHE A 165 -7.35 -6.38 -16.62
N LYS A 166 -6.22 -7.05 -16.86
CA LYS A 166 -5.34 -6.83 -18.04
C LYS A 166 -6.07 -7.03 -19.36
N ARG A 167 -7.01 -7.98 -19.43
CA ARG A 167 -7.82 -8.23 -20.64
C ARG A 167 -8.92 -7.20 -20.85
N THR A 168 -9.46 -6.65 -19.77
CA THR A 168 -10.59 -5.72 -19.79
C THR A 168 -10.13 -4.28 -20.01
N PHE A 169 -8.99 -3.91 -19.42
CA PHE A 169 -8.53 -2.53 -19.35
C PHE A 169 -7.17 -2.36 -20.02
N CYS A 170 -7.09 -1.37 -20.92
CA CYS A 170 -5.80 -0.87 -21.40
C CYS A 170 -5.25 0.14 -20.38
N ILE A 171 -4.18 -0.21 -19.68
CA ILE A 171 -3.63 0.55 -18.54
C ILE A 171 -3.31 2.00 -18.92
N GLU A 172 -2.83 2.24 -20.15
CA GLU A 172 -2.51 3.57 -20.69
C GLU A 172 -3.71 4.54 -20.69
N HIS A 173 -4.94 4.00 -20.68
CA HIS A 173 -6.19 4.76 -20.66
C HIS A 173 -6.85 4.86 -19.28
N VAL A 174 -6.32 4.15 -18.26
CA VAL A 174 -6.94 4.06 -16.93
C VAL A 174 -6.35 5.04 -15.94
N LEU A 175 -5.03 5.25 -15.98
CA LEU A 175 -4.38 6.13 -15.02
C LEU A 175 -4.54 7.59 -15.44
N PRO A 176 -5.04 8.48 -14.56
CA PRO A 176 -4.90 9.91 -14.81
C PRO A 176 -3.41 10.24 -14.94
N THR A 177 -3.08 11.18 -15.82
CA THR A 177 -1.72 11.71 -16.10
C THR A 177 -0.96 12.27 -14.89
N LYS A 178 -1.50 12.14 -13.68
CA LYS A 178 -0.90 12.58 -12.42
C LYS A 178 -0.77 11.37 -11.50
N GLN A 179 0.48 11.06 -11.18
CA GLN A 179 0.89 10.03 -10.24
C GLN A 179 0.14 10.23 -8.90
N LEU A 180 -0.74 9.29 -8.57
CA LEU A 180 -1.42 9.23 -7.28
C LEU A 180 -0.55 8.45 -6.31
N LEU A 181 -0.52 8.89 -5.05
CA LEU A 181 0.42 8.48 -4.02
C LEU A 181 -0.27 7.46 -3.10
N LEU A 182 0.42 6.38 -2.72
CA LEU A 182 -0.11 5.30 -1.86
C LEU A 182 -0.06 5.79 -0.42
#